data_AF-A0A819PES0-F1
#
_entry.id   AF-A0A819PES0-F1
#
_cell.length_a   1.000
_cell.length_b   1.000
_cell.length_c   1.000
_cell.angle_alpha   90.00
_cell.angle_beta   90.00
_cell.angle_gamma   90.00
#
_symmetry.space_group_name_H-M   'P 1'
#
loop_
_entity.id
_entity.type
_entity.pdbx_description
1 polymer ?
#
loop_
_entity_poly.entity_id
_entity_poly.type
_entity_poly.pdbx_seq_one_letter_code
_entity_poly.pdbx_strand_id
1 'polypeptide(L)' 'GNILNILKRGSQTIQVGLFKNLGPYQPSFVAEKIVIIPPDATQTVSLAQGWEGRLQKLTGAPADPAT' A
#
# COMPACT_ATOMS: atom_id res chain seq x y z
N GLY A 1 -9.06 -11.00 -12.19
CA GLY A 1 -8.12 -10.03 -11.58
C GLY A 1 -7.35 -10.72 -10.48
N ASN A 2 -6.13 -10.27 -10.20
CA ASN A 2 -5.35 -10.81 -9.09
C ASN A 2 -5.85 -10.19 -7.78
N ILE A 3 -5.84 -10.94 -6.68
CA ILE A 3 -6.25 -10.44 -5.36
C ILE A 3 -5.02 -10.40 -4.46
N LEU A 4 -4.78 -9.26 -3.84
CA LEU A 4 -3.78 -9.10 -2.78
C LEU A 4 -4.48 -8.85 -1.45
N ASN A 5 -4.20 -9.71 -0.47
CA ASN A 5 -4.66 -9.54 0.91
C ASN A 5 -3.51 -8.94 1.73
N ILE A 6 -3.77 -7.80 2.36
CA ILE A 6 -2.78 -7.08 3.16
C ILE A 6 -3.26 -7.07 4.61
N LEU A 7 -2.57 -7.82 5.47
CA LEU A 7 -2.82 -7.85 6.91
C LEU A 7 -1.90 -6.85 7.61
N LYS A 8 -2.50 -5.93 8.37
CA LYS A 8 -1.78 -5.06 9.30
C LYS A 8 -2.01 -5.57 10.72
N ARG A 9 -0.93 -5.92 11.42
CA ARG A 9 -0.95 -6.16 12.88
C ARG A 9 -0.42 -4.95 13.64
N GLY A 10 -1.02 -4.61 14.77
CA GLY A 10 -0.63 -3.53 15.67
C GLY A 10 -1.47 -2.25 15.53
N SER A 11 -1.33 -1.37 16.52
CA SER A 11 -2.27 -0.29 16.88
C SER A 11 -2.34 0.93 15.95
N GLN A 12 -1.52 0.99 14.90
CA GLN A 12 -1.46 2.16 14.01
C GLN A 12 -2.06 1.88 12.64
N THR A 13 -2.84 2.85 12.14
CA THR A 13 -3.20 2.97 10.73
C THR A 13 -1.94 3.20 9.92
N ILE A 14 -1.83 2.52 8.77
CA ILE A 14 -0.74 2.73 7.82
C ILE A 14 -1.27 3.02 6.42
N GLN A 15 -0.42 3.67 5.63
CA GLN A 15 -0.62 3.80 4.19
C GLN A 15 0.42 2.95 3.46
N VAL A 16 -0.05 2.17 2.50
CA VAL A 16 0.80 1.38 1.60
C VAL A 16 0.52 1.79 0.16
N GLY A 17 1.60 2.05 -0.58
CA GLY A 17 1.56 2.26 -2.01
C GLY A 17 1.83 0.95 -2.76
N LEU A 18 1.09 0.72 -3.83
CA LEU A 18 1.33 -0.33 -4.80
C LEU A 18 1.97 0.31 -6.02
N PHE A 19 3.12 -0.22 -6.44
CA PHE A 19 3.93 0.31 -7.52
C PHE A 19 4.09 -0.77 -8.58
N LYS A 20 3.57 -0.52 -9.78
CA LYS A 20 3.79 -1.41 -10.93
C LYS A 20 5.27 -1.46 -11.28
N ASN A 21 5.76 -2.64 -11.64
CA ASN A 21 7.08 -2.79 -12.23
C ASN A 21 7.04 -2.29 -13.68
N LEU A 22 7.74 -1.19 -13.96
CA LEU A 22 7.81 -0.61 -15.31
C LEU A 22 9.11 -0.97 -16.05
N GLY A 23 9.95 -1.84 -15.47
CA GLY A 23 11.23 -2.26 -16.02
C GLY A 23 12.43 -1.76 -15.22
N PRO A 24 13.66 -2.01 -15.70
CA PRO A 24 14.90 -1.76 -14.94
C PRO A 24 15.16 -0.27 -14.67
N TYR A 25 14.60 0.62 -15.49
CA TYR A 25 14.65 2.07 -15.29
C TYR A 25 13.25 2.61 -15.07
N GLN A 26 12.91 2.84 -13.80
CA GLN A 26 11.66 3.46 -13.41
C GLN A 26 11.95 4.82 -12.77
N PRO A 27 11.86 5.93 -13.54
CA PRO A 27 12.21 7.27 -13.05
C PRO A 27 11.16 7.85 -12.08
N SER A 28 10.00 7.21 -11.95
CA SER A 28 8.88 7.69 -11.14
C SER A 28 8.48 6.66 -10.08
N PHE A 29 8.55 7.08 -8.81
CA PHE A 29 8.00 6.38 -7.65
C PHE A 29 6.57 6.85 -7.37
N VAL A 30 5.73 6.97 -8.41
CA VAL A 30 4.31 7.25 -8.24
C VAL A 30 3.58 5.93 -8.00
N ALA A 31 2.84 5.85 -6.89
CA ALA A 31 2.03 4.70 -6.58
C ALA A 31 0.88 4.61 -7.58
N GLU A 32 0.68 3.44 -8.18
CA GLU A 32 -0.50 3.14 -8.99
C GLU A 32 -1.76 3.15 -8.13
N LYS A 33 -1.63 2.71 -6.86
CA LYS A 33 -2.71 2.73 -5.88
C LYS A 33 -2.15 2.95 -4.49
N ILE A 34 -2.88 3.72 -3.67
CA ILE A 34 -2.61 3.87 -2.24
C ILE A 34 -3.76 3.22 -1.47
N VAL A 35 -3.41 2.45 -0.44
CA VAL A 35 -4.36 1.75 0.42
C VAL A 35 -4.10 2.17 1.87
N ILE A 36 -5.16 2.63 2.53
CA ILE A 36 -5.15 2.94 3.97
C ILE A 36 -5.60 1.68 4.71
N ILE A 37 -4.78 1.20 5.63
CA ILE A 37 -5.04 -0.03 6.38
C ILE A 37 -5.15 0.32 7.87
N PRO A 38 -6.36 0.18 8.46
CA PRO A 38 -6.57 0.39 9.88
C PRO A 38 -5.77 -0.61 10.76
N PRO A 39 -5.66 -0.35 12.08
CA PRO A 39 -5.08 -1.29 13.03
C PRO A 39 -5.78 -2.64 12.99
N ASP A 40 -5.01 -3.73 13.09
CA ASP A 40 -5.49 -5.11 13.18
C ASP A 40 -6.51 -5.54 12.10
N ALA A 41 -6.48 -4.85 10.95
CA ALA A 41 -7.38 -5.08 9.84
C ALA A 41 -6.71 -5.83 8.68
N THR A 42 -7.53 -6.53 7.90
CA THR A 42 -7.15 -7.05 6.59
C THR A 42 -7.80 -6.19 5.51
N GLN A 43 -7.02 -5.75 4.53
CA GLN A 43 -7.52 -5.05 3.35
C GLN A 43 -7.35 -5.92 2.11
N THR A 44 -8.42 -6.05 1.34
CA THR A 44 -8.43 -6.80 0.08
C THR A 44 -8.32 -5.83 -1.07
N VAL A 45 -7.34 -6.05 -1.94
CA VAL A 45 -7.07 -5.17 -3.09
C VAL A 45 -7.19 -5.98 -4.37
N SER A 46 -8.16 -5.60 -5.21
CA SER A 46 -8.25 -6.10 -6.57
C SER A 46 -7.20 -5.43 -7.45
N LEU A 47 -6.45 -6.25 -8.18
CA LEU A 47 -5.42 -5.86 -9.13
C LEU A 47 -5.80 -6.32 -10.54
N ALA A 48 -5.28 -5.60 -11.53
CA ALA A 48 -5.39 -6.02 -12.92
C ALA A 48 -4.81 -7.44 -13.10
N GLN A 49 -5.33 -8.17 -14.08
CA GLN A 49 -4.79 -9.48 -14.44
C GLN A 49 -3.35 -9.31 -14.93
N GLY A 50 -2.44 -10.17 -14.46
CA GLY A 50 -1.01 -10.08 -14.79
C GLY A 50 -0.28 -8.91 -14.11
N TRP A 51 -0.84 -8.34 -13.04
CA TRP A 51 -0.14 -7.30 -12.29
C TRP A 51 1.16 -7.84 -11.67
N GLU A 52 2.24 -7.11 -11.90
CA GLU A 52 3.55 -7.31 -11.30
C GLU A 52 4.08 -5.98 -10.77
N GLY A 53 4.65 -6.01 -9.57
CA GLY A 53 5.06 -4.79 -8.89
C GLY A 53 5.54 -5.05 -7.48
N ARG A 54 5.60 -3.97 -6.69
CA ARG A 54 6.00 -4.00 -5.29
C ARG A 54 5.02 -3.22 -4.41
N LEU A 55 4.97 -3.62 -3.15
CA LEU A 55 4.26 -2.91 -2.10
C LEU A 55 5.28 -2.18 -1.23
N GLN A 56 5.02 -0.90 -0.95
CA GLN A 56 5.90 -0.10 -0.10
C GLN A 56 5.07 0.70 0.91
N LYS A 57 5.44 0.63 2.18
CA LYS A 57 4.88 1.47 3.24
C LYS A 57 5.36 2.91 3.03
N LEU A 58 4.44 3.87 3.04
CA LEU A 58 4.75 5.27 2.67
C LEU A 58 5.13 6.18 3.86
N THR A 59 5.32 5.65 5.08
CA THR A 59 5.42 6.38 6.38
C THR A 59 4.09 7.11 6.74
N GLY A 60 3.57 7.27 7.97
CA GLY A 60 4.15 7.48 9.31
C GLY A 60 4.29 8.99 9.54
N ALA A 61 3.26 9.75 9.96
CA ALA A 61 2.74 9.67 11.32
C ALA A 61 1.20 9.66 11.39
N PRO A 62 0.59 9.05 12.42
CA PRO A 62 -0.72 9.53 12.85
C PRO A 62 -0.62 11.04 13.09
N ALA A 63 -1.64 11.81 12.69
CA ALA A 63 -1.75 13.18 13.16
C ALA A 63 -1.64 13.16 14.68
N ASP A 64 -0.74 13.96 15.24
CA ASP A 64 -0.70 14.22 16.68
C ASP A 64 -2.13 14.64 17.09
N PRO A 65 -2.80 13.99 18.06
CA PRO A 65 -4.08 14.50 18.53
C PRO A 65 -3.82 15.92 19.02
N ALA A 66 -4.37 16.91 18.31
CA ALA A 66 -4.27 18.31 18.68
C ALA A 66 -4.65 18.45 20.16
N THR A 67 -3.70 18.93 20.98
CA THR A 67 -3.90 19.33 22.38
C THR A 67 -4.99 20.38 22.50
#